data_AF-A0A1D9P0N7-F1
#
_entry.id   AF-A0A1D9P0N7-F1
#
_cell.length_a   1.000
_cell.length_b   1.000
_cell.length_c   1.000
_cell.angle_alpha   90.00
_cell.angle_beta   90.00
_cell.angle_gamma   90.00
#
_symmetry.space_group_name_H-M   'P 1'
#
loop_
_entity.id
_entity.type
_entity.pdbx_description
1 polymer ?
#
loop_
_entity_poly.entity_id
_entity_poly.type
_entity_poly.pdbx_seq_one_letter_code
_entity_poly.pdbx_strand_id
1 'polypeptide(L)'
;MASIDNNEKSNIVGGYEFLSETDANKANMDLSKIKLLESRVKVSRPKDMLAVYQKAIENKIFKTPIGWRYLIDLREKLLENGFSEEELIPIPVEVSFTRHSAFENLTVKQRIKPEKEKEKLEFKRIFPIVLDVVLVILVILMFIIAATSENDNIINYKRNVTNRYSTWDEELKEREKAVREAEKKLGIESSEGYHEDIGDE
;
A
#
# COMPACT_ATOMS: atom_id res chain seq x y z
N MET A 1 0.33 25.21 42.38
CA MET A 1 1.04 23.93 42.62
C MET A 1 0.14 22.82 42.09
N ALA A 2 0.46 22.32 40.90
CA ALA A 2 -0.18 21.13 40.35
C ALA A 2 0.91 20.05 40.30
N SER A 3 0.79 19.08 41.19
CA SER A 3 1.60 17.88 41.22
C SER A 3 1.29 17.06 39.98
N ILE A 4 2.23 16.98 39.04
CA ILE A 4 2.19 16.00 37.96
C ILE A 4 3.03 14.82 38.46
N ASP A 5 2.36 13.91 39.13
CA ASP A 5 2.83 12.54 39.32
C ASP A 5 2.43 11.77 38.06
N ASN A 6 3.35 11.69 37.11
CA ASN A 6 3.30 10.69 36.06
C ASN A 6 4.61 9.91 36.15
N ASN A 7 4.48 8.61 36.37
CA ASN A 7 5.51 7.61 36.23
C ASN A 7 6.03 7.59 34.77
N GLU A 8 6.79 8.62 34.39
CA GLU A 8 7.52 8.71 33.14
C GLU A 8 8.86 8.02 33.35
N LYS A 9 9.12 6.94 32.59
CA LYS A 9 10.48 6.44 32.41
C LYS A 9 11.35 7.63 32.02
N SER A 10 12.10 8.18 32.97
CA SER A 10 12.88 9.38 32.70
C SER A 10 13.91 8.99 31.64
N ASN A 11 13.75 9.50 30.42
CA ASN A 11 14.71 9.32 29.32
C ASN A 11 15.99 10.15 29.58
N ILE A 12 16.39 10.25 30.84
CA ILE A 12 17.50 11.04 31.34
C ILE A 12 18.67 10.07 31.54
N VAL A 13 19.75 10.29 30.80
CA VAL A 13 20.95 9.47 30.90
C VAL A 13 22.16 10.38 30.97
N GLY A 14 23.00 10.20 32.00
CA GLY A 14 24.25 10.96 32.16
C GLY A 14 24.06 12.49 32.22
N GLY A 15 22.90 12.96 32.69
CA GLY A 15 22.55 14.39 32.74
C GLY A 15 21.93 14.96 31.46
N TYR A 16 21.75 14.14 30.41
CA TYR A 16 21.05 14.54 29.18
C TYR A 16 19.64 13.97 29.17
N GLU A 17 18.65 14.80 28.87
CA GLU A 17 17.28 14.38 28.62
C GLU A 17 17.10 14.09 27.12
N PHE A 18 16.69 12.86 26.79
CA PHE A 18 16.47 12.41 25.43
C PHE A 18 14.98 12.42 25.10
N LEU A 19 14.66 12.85 23.87
CA LEU A 19 13.28 12.88 23.38
C LEU A 19 12.68 11.47 23.15
N SER A 20 13.52 10.47 22.93
CA SER A 20 13.11 9.09 22.62
C SER A 20 13.79 8.09 23.54
N GLU A 21 13.04 7.08 23.99
CA GLU A 21 13.56 5.93 24.76
C GLU A 21 14.65 5.19 23.97
N THR A 22 14.56 5.15 22.64
CA THR A 22 15.61 4.53 21.80
C THR A 22 16.94 5.27 21.89
N ASP A 23 16.90 6.60 22.01
CA ASP A 23 18.11 7.42 22.08
C ASP A 23 18.68 7.42 23.50
N ALA A 24 17.81 7.39 24.52
CA ALA A 24 18.21 7.12 25.90
C ALA A 24 18.91 5.76 26.03
N ASN A 25 18.39 4.71 25.39
CA ASN A 25 19.02 3.38 25.39
C ASN A 25 20.40 3.39 24.72
N LYS A 26 20.55 4.06 23.56
CA LYS A 26 21.87 4.25 22.93
C LYS A 26 22.84 4.99 23.86
N ALA A 27 22.35 6.00 24.57
CA ALA A 27 23.13 6.77 25.51
C ALA A 27 23.61 5.92 26.71
N ASN A 28 22.75 5.02 27.20
CA ASN A 28 23.11 4.03 28.23
C ASN A 28 24.18 3.04 27.74
N MET A 29 24.06 2.58 26.48
CA MET A 29 25.07 1.73 25.86
C MET A 29 26.40 2.46 25.72
N ASP A 30 26.39 3.71 25.28
CA ASP A 30 27.60 4.53 25.16
C ASP A 30 28.24 4.76 26.52
N LEU A 31 27.47 5.04 27.57
CA LEU A 31 27.95 5.15 28.95
C LEU A 31 28.65 3.87 29.43
N SER A 32 28.07 2.70 29.12
CA SER A 32 28.66 1.41 29.45
C SER A 32 29.98 1.15 28.70
N LYS A 33 30.03 1.49 27.39
CA LYS A 33 31.26 1.40 26.59
C LYS A 33 32.34 2.34 27.14
N ILE A 34 31.98 3.56 27.52
CA ILE A 34 32.90 4.55 28.09
C ILE A 34 33.52 4.02 29.37
N LYS A 35 32.71 3.50 30.31
CA LYS A 35 33.22 2.90 31.56
C LYS A 35 34.25 1.80 31.30
N LEU A 36 34.00 0.96 30.30
CA LEU A 36 34.94 -0.10 29.91
C LEU A 36 36.24 0.49 29.33
N LEU A 37 36.14 1.48 28.47
CA LEU A 37 37.29 2.10 27.82
C LEU A 37 38.12 2.95 28.79
N GLU A 38 37.49 3.70 29.70
CA GLU A 38 38.17 4.49 30.71
C GLU A 38 39.09 3.65 31.59
N SER A 39 38.67 2.44 31.96
CA SER A 39 39.50 1.53 32.75
C SER A 39 40.78 1.13 32.01
N ARG A 40 40.72 1.00 30.68
CA ARG A 40 41.87 0.66 29.84
C ARG A 40 42.75 1.86 29.53
N VAL A 41 42.15 3.01 29.27
CA VAL A 41 42.86 4.25 28.88
C VAL A 41 43.68 4.82 30.04
N LYS A 42 43.17 4.78 31.28
CA LYS A 42 43.90 5.30 32.46
C LYS A 42 45.23 4.61 32.72
N VAL A 43 45.39 3.36 32.27
CA VAL A 43 46.61 2.55 32.47
C VAL A 43 47.54 2.62 31.24
N SER A 44 47.09 3.22 30.14
CA SER A 44 47.79 3.17 28.86
C SER A 44 48.66 4.40 28.60
N ARG A 45 49.66 4.25 27.72
CA ARG A 45 50.58 5.35 27.35
C ARG A 45 49.86 6.39 26.47
N PRO A 46 50.37 7.63 26.37
CA PRO A 46 49.76 8.68 25.54
C PRO A 46 49.53 8.27 24.07
N LYS A 47 50.44 7.46 23.49
CA LYS A 47 50.27 6.91 22.13
C LYS A 47 49.13 5.89 22.03
N ASP A 48 48.90 5.09 23.07
CA ASP A 48 47.79 4.12 23.08
C ASP A 48 46.46 4.86 23.23
N MET A 49 46.44 5.96 24.00
CA MET A 49 45.28 6.86 24.12
C MET A 49 44.91 7.48 22.76
N LEU A 50 45.91 7.92 21.98
CA LEU A 50 45.71 8.42 20.62
C LEU A 50 45.09 7.36 19.71
N ALA A 51 45.59 6.12 19.78
CA ALA A 51 45.05 5.01 19.00
C ALA A 51 43.59 4.70 19.36
N VAL A 52 43.22 4.79 20.65
CA VAL A 52 41.83 4.64 21.10
C VAL A 52 40.96 5.78 20.57
N TYR A 53 41.43 7.03 20.63
CA TYR A 53 40.73 8.20 20.11
C TYR A 53 40.44 8.07 18.60
N GLN A 54 41.49 7.81 17.81
CA GLN A 54 41.37 7.68 16.35
C GLN A 54 40.43 6.52 15.97
N LYS A 55 40.61 5.33 16.58
CA LYS A 55 39.73 4.19 16.33
C LYS A 55 38.29 4.42 16.76
N ALA A 56 38.04 5.19 17.83
CA ALA A 56 36.69 5.48 18.28
C ALA A 56 35.94 6.38 17.30
N ILE A 57 36.64 7.34 16.69
CA ILE A 57 36.11 8.23 15.65
C ILE A 57 35.90 7.48 14.34
N GLU A 58 36.92 6.76 13.85
CA GLU A 58 36.87 6.04 12.57
C GLU A 58 35.74 5.00 12.54
N ASN A 59 35.58 4.23 13.63
CA ASN A 59 34.54 3.23 13.74
C ASN A 59 33.18 3.80 14.18
N LYS A 60 33.07 5.11 14.41
CA LYS A 60 31.85 5.78 14.87
C LYS A 60 31.19 5.08 16.06
N ILE A 61 32.01 4.73 17.07
CA ILE A 61 31.59 3.92 18.23
C ILE A 61 30.50 4.64 19.04
N PHE A 62 30.56 5.97 19.04
CA PHE A 62 29.73 6.88 19.80
C PHE A 62 28.86 7.72 18.88
N LYS A 63 27.55 7.75 19.16
CA LYS A 63 26.56 8.51 18.36
C LYS A 63 25.70 9.44 19.20
N THR A 64 25.98 9.50 20.50
CA THR A 64 25.20 10.26 21.47
C THR A 64 26.03 11.40 22.06
N PRO A 65 25.39 12.46 22.60
CA PRO A 65 26.10 13.56 23.25
C PRO A 65 27.03 13.11 24.38
N ILE A 66 26.68 12.05 25.10
CA ILE A 66 27.50 11.45 26.16
C ILE A 66 28.83 10.92 25.59
N GLY A 67 28.75 10.20 24.46
CA GLY A 67 29.94 9.69 23.80
C GLY A 67 30.80 10.78 23.18
N TRP A 68 30.20 11.85 22.66
CA TRP A 68 30.94 13.02 22.17
C TRP A 68 31.68 13.74 23.29
N ARG A 69 31.07 13.88 24.47
CA ARG A 69 31.74 14.41 25.66
C ARG A 69 33.00 13.62 25.99
N TYR A 70 32.91 12.29 26.02
CA TYR A 70 34.07 11.44 26.27
C TYR A 70 35.18 11.62 25.21
N LEU A 71 34.81 11.75 23.93
CA LEU A 71 35.80 12.01 22.87
C LEU A 71 36.49 13.38 23.04
N ILE A 72 35.76 14.41 23.47
CA ILE A 72 36.32 15.72 23.78
C ILE A 72 37.27 15.62 24.99
N ASP A 73 36.84 14.99 26.08
CA ASP A 73 37.68 14.78 27.27
C ASP A 73 38.97 14.01 26.92
N LEU A 74 38.89 13.08 25.97
CA LEU A 74 40.05 12.32 25.47
C LEU A 74 40.95 13.19 24.60
N ARG A 75 40.38 14.06 23.76
CA ARG A 75 41.11 15.03 22.92
C ARG A 75 41.87 16.02 23.80
N GLU A 76 41.23 16.58 24.84
CA GLU A 76 41.86 17.51 25.77
C GLU A 76 43.07 16.87 26.47
N LYS A 77 42.91 15.65 26.98
CA LYS A 77 44.04 14.89 27.56
C LYS A 77 45.18 14.68 26.58
N LEU A 78 44.90 14.43 25.30
CA LEU A 78 45.95 14.30 24.29
C LEU A 78 46.67 15.64 24.06
N LEU A 79 45.94 16.75 23.99
CA LEU A 79 46.55 18.08 23.88
C LEU A 79 47.45 18.40 25.10
N GLU A 80 47.00 18.06 26.32
CA GLU A 80 47.80 18.21 27.56
C GLU A 80 49.09 17.38 27.53
N ASN A 81 49.08 16.23 26.84
CA ASN A 81 50.25 15.36 26.69
C ASN A 81 51.19 15.79 25.54
N GLY A 82 50.95 16.94 24.90
CA GLY A 82 51.85 17.54 23.90
C GLY A 82 51.57 17.17 22.45
N PHE A 83 50.40 16.60 22.13
CA PHE A 83 49.96 16.41 20.75
C PHE A 83 49.43 17.73 20.15
N SER A 84 49.68 17.98 18.86
CA SER A 84 49.17 19.18 18.19
C SER A 84 47.73 18.97 17.69
N GLU A 85 46.98 20.07 17.54
CA GLU A 85 45.61 20.02 17.03
C GLU A 85 45.52 19.45 15.59
N GLU A 86 46.59 19.65 14.80
CA GLU A 86 46.71 19.18 13.41
C GLU A 86 46.87 17.66 13.31
N GLU A 87 47.44 17.00 14.33
CA GLU A 87 47.61 15.55 14.38
C GLU A 87 46.29 14.83 14.78
N LEU A 88 45.36 15.56 15.40
CA LEU A 88 44.13 15.00 15.96
C LEU A 88 42.97 15.10 14.97
N ILE A 89 42.45 13.93 14.56
CA ILE A 89 41.25 13.81 13.73
C ILE A 89 40.09 14.60 14.37
N PRO A 90 39.39 15.46 13.63
CA PRO A 90 38.24 16.19 14.16
C PRO A 90 37.08 15.24 14.46
N ILE A 91 36.32 15.53 15.53
CA ILE A 91 35.14 14.75 15.89
C ILE A 91 34.02 15.10 14.91
N PRO A 92 33.51 14.14 14.10
CA PRO A 92 32.48 14.42 13.11
C PRO A 92 31.14 14.67 13.79
N VAL A 93 30.46 15.75 13.42
CA VAL A 93 29.10 16.03 13.85
C VAL A 93 28.14 15.65 12.72
N GLU A 94 27.37 14.58 12.93
CA GLU A 94 26.44 14.05 11.91
C GLU A 94 25.11 14.81 11.85
N VAL A 95 24.92 15.82 12.71
CA VAL A 95 23.70 16.64 12.76
C VAL A 95 23.95 18.01 12.15
N SER A 96 23.11 18.41 11.19
CA SER A 96 23.12 19.77 10.66
C SER A 96 22.32 20.69 11.58
N PHE A 97 22.99 21.69 12.17
CA PHE A 97 22.33 22.69 13.03
C PHE A 97 21.65 23.83 12.27
N THR A 98 21.74 23.86 10.94
CA THR A 98 21.02 24.80 10.09
C THR A 98 19.52 24.58 10.25
N ARG A 99 18.91 25.27 11.21
CA ARG A 99 17.46 25.35 11.34
C ARG A 99 16.92 26.13 10.14
N HIS A 100 16.30 25.42 9.19
CA HIS A 100 14.99 25.89 8.77
C HIS A 100 14.09 25.81 9.99
N SER A 101 13.54 26.95 10.39
CA SER A 101 12.67 27.09 11.55
C SER A 101 11.58 26.01 11.54
N ALA A 102 11.15 25.59 12.74
CA ALA A 102 10.06 24.63 12.92
C ALA A 102 8.72 25.08 12.28
N PHE A 103 8.63 26.31 11.77
CA PHE A 103 7.48 26.83 11.02
C PHE A 103 7.46 26.45 9.53
N GLU A 104 8.59 26.00 8.95
CA GLU A 104 8.63 25.62 7.53
C GLU A 104 8.35 24.13 7.29
N ASN A 105 8.33 23.31 8.35
CA ASN A 105 8.06 21.87 8.24
C ASN A 105 6.57 21.52 8.04
N LEU A 106 5.67 22.51 7.91
CA LEU A 106 4.34 22.27 7.33
C LEU A 106 4.39 22.13 5.79
N THR A 107 5.49 22.53 5.13
CA THR A 107 5.65 22.40 3.67
C THR A 107 6.59 21.27 3.25
N VAL A 108 7.35 20.65 4.17
CA VAL A 108 8.26 19.53 3.88
C VAL A 108 7.49 18.19 3.83
N LYS A 109 6.46 18.19 2.98
CA LYS A 109 5.87 16.98 2.41
C LYS A 109 6.80 16.43 1.32
N GLN A 110 8.07 16.20 1.63
CA GLN A 110 9.01 15.61 0.66
C GLN A 110 10.16 14.92 1.38
N ARG A 111 9.82 13.82 2.06
CA ARG A 111 10.77 12.69 2.19
C ARG A 111 11.05 12.17 0.78
N ILE A 112 12.03 12.73 0.09
CA ILE A 112 12.67 12.10 -1.07
C ILE A 112 14.09 11.73 -0.65
N LYS A 113 14.17 10.57 0.00
CA LYS A 113 15.12 9.54 -0.40
C LYS A 113 14.28 8.28 -0.57
N PRO A 114 14.23 7.74 -1.80
CA PRO A 114 14.94 6.49 -1.99
C PRO A 114 15.83 6.52 -3.22
N GLU A 115 17.11 6.28 -2.97
CA GLU A 115 17.98 5.64 -3.95
C GLU A 115 17.41 4.23 -4.18
N LYS A 116 17.19 3.87 -5.46
CA LYS A 116 16.68 2.57 -5.98
C LYS A 116 15.16 2.36 -6.04
N GLU A 117 14.41 3.17 -6.79
CA GLU A 117 13.07 2.78 -7.29
C GLU A 117 12.79 3.26 -8.73
N LYS A 118 13.81 3.36 -9.58
CA LYS A 118 13.59 3.81 -10.98
C LYS A 118 12.73 2.83 -11.79
N GLU A 119 12.71 1.54 -11.47
CA GLU A 119 11.89 0.56 -12.20
C GLU A 119 10.42 0.53 -11.73
N LYS A 120 10.14 0.79 -10.44
CA LYS A 120 8.77 0.69 -9.90
C LYS A 120 7.90 1.91 -10.24
N LEU A 121 8.52 3.07 -10.43
CA LEU A 121 7.80 4.30 -10.81
C LEU A 121 7.30 4.25 -12.26
N GLU A 122 8.08 3.65 -13.17
CA GLU A 122 7.67 3.41 -14.56
C GLU A 122 6.45 2.48 -14.61
N PHE A 123 6.49 1.34 -13.93
CA PHE A 123 5.35 0.41 -13.86
C PHE A 123 4.09 1.08 -13.32
N LYS A 124 4.19 1.93 -12.30
CA LYS A 124 3.03 2.62 -11.72
C LYS A 124 2.42 3.66 -12.67
N ARG A 125 3.19 4.20 -13.61
CA ARG A 125 2.72 5.14 -14.64
C ARG A 125 2.15 4.43 -15.86
N ILE A 126 2.69 3.27 -16.22
CA ILE A 126 2.26 2.46 -17.37
C ILE A 126 1.03 1.61 -17.03
N PHE A 127 0.87 1.20 -15.77
CA PHE A 127 -0.28 0.41 -15.30
C PHE A 127 -1.66 1.02 -15.61
N PRO A 128 -1.95 2.31 -15.30
CA PRO A 128 -3.24 2.90 -15.65
C PRO A 128 -3.47 3.00 -17.17
N ILE A 129 -2.40 3.21 -17.96
CA ILE A 129 -2.49 3.29 -19.42
C ILE A 129 -2.82 1.93 -20.02
N VAL A 130 -2.13 0.87 -19.56
CA VAL A 130 -2.40 -0.51 -20.00
C VAL A 130 -3.80 -0.95 -19.59
N LEU A 131 -4.24 -0.60 -18.37
CA LEU A 131 -5.58 -0.91 -17.89
C LEU A 131 -6.67 -0.26 -18.76
N ASP A 132 -6.48 0.99 -19.17
CA ASP A 132 -7.41 1.71 -20.04
C ASP A 132 -7.44 1.12 -21.46
N VAL A 133 -6.28 0.73 -22.02
CA VAL A 133 -6.21 0.05 -23.32
C VAL A 133 -6.95 -1.30 -23.29
N VAL A 134 -6.78 -2.09 -22.23
CA VAL A 134 -7.51 -3.35 -22.06
C VAL A 134 -9.02 -3.10 -21.95
N LEU A 135 -9.44 -2.07 -21.23
CA LEU A 135 -10.84 -1.68 -21.12
C LEU A 135 -11.45 -1.32 -22.48
N VAL A 136 -10.73 -0.54 -23.30
CA VAL A 136 -11.16 -0.17 -24.66
C VAL A 136 -11.28 -1.41 -25.56
N ILE A 137 -10.34 -2.35 -25.48
CA ILE A 137 -10.40 -3.61 -26.24
C ILE A 137 -11.66 -4.41 -25.89
N LEU A 138 -12.02 -4.50 -24.60
CA LEU A 138 -13.25 -5.19 -24.17
C LEU A 138 -14.51 -4.53 -24.75
N VAL A 139 -14.57 -3.20 -24.77
CA VAL A 139 -15.70 -2.45 -25.36
C VAL A 139 -15.79 -2.70 -26.86
N ILE A 140 -14.67 -2.66 -27.58
CA ILE A 140 -14.62 -2.96 -29.01
C ILE A 140 -15.06 -4.41 -29.27
N LEU A 141 -14.61 -5.35 -28.45
CA LEU A 141 -14.98 -6.76 -28.57
C LEU A 141 -16.48 -6.96 -28.32
N MET A 142 -17.07 -6.22 -27.37
CA MET A 142 -18.51 -6.18 -27.14
C MET A 142 -19.26 -5.64 -28.36
N PHE A 143 -18.70 -4.64 -29.04
CA PHE A 143 -19.27 -4.06 -30.26
C PHE A 143 -19.15 -5.00 -31.46
N ILE A 144 -18.02 -5.70 -31.62
CA ILE A 144 -17.82 -6.71 -32.67
C ILE A 144 -18.76 -7.89 -32.45
N ILE A 145 -18.87 -8.40 -31.22
CA ILE A 145 -19.88 -9.43 -30.91
C ILE A 145 -21.27 -8.87 -31.17
N ALA A 146 -21.62 -7.67 -30.74
CA ALA A 146 -22.94 -7.10 -31.04
C ALA A 146 -23.22 -6.94 -32.54
N ALA A 147 -22.19 -6.67 -33.36
CA ALA A 147 -22.32 -6.48 -34.80
C ALA A 147 -22.20 -7.77 -35.62
N THR A 148 -21.44 -8.76 -35.14
CA THR A 148 -21.13 -10.03 -35.83
C THR A 148 -21.96 -11.18 -35.29
N SER A 149 -22.32 -11.11 -34.01
CA SER A 149 -23.40 -11.94 -33.50
C SER A 149 -24.65 -11.40 -34.18
N GLU A 150 -25.16 -12.23 -35.08
CA GLU A 150 -26.57 -12.64 -35.07
C GLU A 150 -26.93 -13.12 -33.66
N ASN A 151 -26.77 -12.24 -32.66
CA ASN A 151 -27.32 -12.43 -31.35
C ASN A 151 -28.80 -12.47 -31.64
N ASP A 152 -29.46 -13.54 -31.21
CA ASP A 152 -30.91 -13.72 -31.20
C ASP A 152 -31.53 -12.65 -30.29
N ASN A 153 -31.32 -11.40 -30.67
CA ASN A 153 -31.57 -10.17 -29.96
C ASN A 153 -33.01 -9.82 -30.24
N ILE A 154 -33.92 -10.60 -29.66
CA ILE A 154 -35.35 -10.33 -29.44
C ILE A 154 -36.25 -10.17 -30.70
N ILE A 155 -35.72 -9.68 -31.82
CA ILE A 155 -36.44 -9.45 -33.08
C ILE A 155 -36.69 -10.78 -33.80
N ASN A 156 -35.72 -11.72 -33.77
CA ASN A 156 -35.89 -13.04 -34.37
C ASN A 156 -36.77 -13.98 -33.52
N TYR A 157 -36.74 -13.85 -32.20
CA TYR A 157 -37.64 -14.59 -31.30
C TYR A 157 -39.11 -14.27 -31.59
N LYS A 158 -39.43 -13.00 -31.81
CA LYS A 158 -40.79 -12.60 -32.21
C LYS A 158 -41.18 -13.19 -33.57
N ARG A 159 -40.25 -13.19 -34.54
CA ARG A 159 -40.53 -13.71 -35.89
C ARG A 159 -40.71 -15.22 -35.91
N ASN A 160 -39.90 -15.96 -35.17
CA ASN A 160 -40.00 -17.42 -35.05
C ASN A 160 -41.27 -17.85 -34.30
N VAL A 161 -41.63 -17.16 -33.21
CA VAL A 161 -42.88 -17.41 -32.48
C VAL A 161 -44.10 -17.07 -33.33
N THR A 162 -44.08 -15.95 -34.05
CA THR A 162 -45.18 -15.57 -34.96
C THR A 162 -45.34 -16.59 -36.08
N ASN A 163 -44.24 -17.08 -36.66
CA ASN A 163 -44.29 -18.10 -37.71
C ASN A 163 -44.92 -19.41 -37.21
N ARG A 164 -44.62 -19.81 -35.97
CA ARG A 164 -45.25 -20.98 -35.33
C ARG A 164 -46.76 -20.80 -35.17
N TYR A 165 -47.22 -19.61 -34.79
CA TYR A 165 -48.66 -19.34 -34.69
C TYR A 165 -49.34 -19.36 -36.06
N SER A 166 -48.74 -18.76 -37.10
CA SER A 166 -49.31 -18.82 -38.45
C SER A 166 -49.35 -20.23 -39.03
N THR A 167 -48.31 -21.05 -38.79
CA THR A 167 -48.34 -22.46 -39.20
C THR A 167 -49.35 -23.28 -38.42
N TRP A 168 -49.54 -22.99 -37.12
CA TRP A 168 -50.52 -23.68 -36.29
C TRP A 168 -51.96 -23.34 -36.70
N ASP A 169 -52.23 -22.08 -37.04
CA ASP A 169 -53.54 -21.64 -37.55
C ASP A 169 -53.88 -22.30 -38.90
N GLU A 170 -52.88 -22.46 -39.78
CA GLU A 170 -53.03 -23.21 -41.03
C GLU A 170 -53.30 -24.71 -40.78
N GLU A 171 -52.60 -25.35 -39.84
CA GLU A 171 -52.83 -26.76 -39.48
C GLU A 171 -54.23 -26.98 -38.87
N LEU A 172 -54.71 -26.07 -38.01
CA LEU A 172 -56.06 -26.14 -37.45
C LEU A 172 -57.12 -26.02 -38.55
N LYS A 173 -56.94 -25.05 -39.46
CA LYS A 173 -57.88 -24.82 -40.56
C LYS A 173 -57.93 -26.00 -41.53
N GLU A 174 -56.80 -26.66 -41.76
CA GLU A 174 -56.72 -27.89 -42.55
C GLU A 174 -57.44 -29.05 -41.85
N ARG A 175 -57.25 -29.21 -40.52
CA ARG A 175 -57.97 -30.23 -39.74
C ARG A 175 -59.46 -29.97 -39.67
N GLU A 176 -59.91 -28.75 -39.41
CA GLU A 176 -61.35 -28.42 -39.42
C GLU A 176 -61.96 -28.66 -40.79
N LYS A 177 -61.24 -28.35 -41.88
CA LYS A 177 -61.71 -28.63 -43.23
C LYS A 177 -61.83 -30.14 -43.47
N ALA A 178 -60.84 -30.93 -43.04
CA ALA A 178 -60.88 -32.38 -43.15
C ALA A 178 -62.03 -33.00 -42.32
N VAL A 179 -62.25 -32.50 -41.10
CA VAL A 179 -63.37 -32.91 -40.23
C VAL A 179 -64.70 -32.56 -40.89
N ARG A 180 -64.87 -31.33 -41.39
CA ARG A 180 -66.09 -30.88 -42.08
C ARG A 180 -66.38 -31.68 -43.35
N GLU A 181 -65.35 -32.06 -44.11
CA GLU A 181 -65.49 -32.93 -45.28
C GLU A 181 -65.89 -34.36 -44.89
N ALA A 182 -65.37 -34.88 -43.78
CA ALA A 182 -65.75 -36.17 -43.23
C ALA A 182 -67.19 -36.16 -42.68
N GLU A 183 -67.58 -35.13 -41.93
CA GLU A 183 -68.94 -34.91 -41.44
C GLU A 183 -69.94 -34.78 -42.59
N LYS A 184 -69.59 -34.03 -43.64
CA LYS A 184 -70.43 -33.91 -44.85
C LYS A 184 -70.60 -35.24 -45.59
N LYS A 185 -69.56 -36.08 -45.64
CA LYS A 185 -69.64 -37.43 -46.23
C LYS A 185 -70.50 -38.39 -45.38
N LEU A 186 -70.49 -38.20 -44.07
CA LEU A 186 -71.23 -39.03 -43.12
C LEU A 186 -72.63 -38.48 -42.77
N GLY A 187 -73.00 -37.30 -43.29
CA GLY A 187 -74.33 -36.71 -43.12
C GLY A 187 -74.64 -36.23 -41.70
N ILE A 188 -73.62 -35.89 -40.91
CA ILE A 188 -73.77 -35.43 -39.52
C ILE A 188 -73.95 -33.91 -39.55
N GLU A 189 -75.19 -33.45 -39.33
CA GLU A 189 -75.49 -32.05 -39.05
C GLU A 189 -75.31 -31.81 -37.53
N SER A 190 -74.67 -30.69 -37.19
CA SER A 190 -74.13 -30.30 -35.90
C SER A 190 -74.98 -30.66 -34.66
N SER A 191 -74.38 -31.38 -33.70
CA SER A 191 -74.88 -31.45 -32.32
C SER A 191 -74.48 -30.16 -31.59
N GLU A 192 -75.23 -29.11 -31.85
CA GLU A 192 -75.28 -27.89 -31.05
C GLU A 192 -76.16 -28.17 -29.81
N GLY A 193 -75.60 -27.95 -28.61
CA GLY A 193 -76.35 -27.94 -27.34
C GLY A 193 -76.15 -29.16 -26.43
N TYR A 194 -76.44 -28.93 -25.14
CA TYR A 194 -76.24 -29.78 -23.94
C TYR A 194 -74.84 -29.64 -23.31
N HIS A 195 -74.63 -28.96 -22.17
CA HIS A 195 -75.44 -28.92 -20.96
C HIS A 195 -75.41 -27.52 -20.31
N GLU A 196 -76.60 -26.93 -20.11
CA GLU A 196 -76.85 -25.86 -19.17
C GLU A 196 -77.29 -26.49 -17.82
N ASP A 197 -76.94 -25.80 -16.74
CA ASP A 197 -77.55 -25.83 -15.40
C ASP A 197 -77.28 -27.02 -14.45
N ILE A 198 -76.55 -26.75 -13.36
CA ILE A 198 -77.05 -26.87 -11.97
C ILE A 198 -76.40 -25.74 -11.15
N GLY A 199 -77.17 -24.72 -10.82
CA GLY A 199 -77.05 -24.02 -9.54
C GLY A 199 -77.76 -24.80 -8.43
N ASP A 200 -77.18 -24.85 -7.23
CA ASP A 200 -77.82 -24.57 -5.93
C ASP A 200 -76.84 -24.85 -4.77
N GLU A 201 -76.76 -23.86 -3.87
CA GLU A 201 -76.17 -23.77 -2.52
C GLU A 201 -74.68 -24.09 -2.26
#